data_AF-A0A6B9TGR1-F1
#
_entry.id   AF-A0A6B9TGR1-F1
#
_cell.length_a   1.000
_cell.length_b   1.000
_cell.length_c   1.000
_cell.angle_alpha   90.00
_cell.angle_beta   90.00
_cell.angle_gamma   90.00
#
_symmetry.space_group_name_H-M   'P 1'
#
loop_
_entity.id
_entity.type
_entity.pdbx_description
1 polymer ?
#
loop_
_entity_poly.entity_id
_entity_poly.type
_entity_poly.pdbx_seq_one_letter_code
_entity_poly.pdbx_strand_id
1 'polypeptide(L)'
;MMEILQYQFMRNAIVAAVLVSIACGVVGSYVVTKRIVSISGGISHAAFGGVGLGYLMGVSPVTTAIPFTVGAAISMGAVTRKTGISEDTAIGILWSAGMALGIVFINLSPGYAPDLFSYLFGNILMVTPIDLWTMLILDLIIISSAVLFEREFLALCFDEEYAEVLGVPVDTFYLYLLALVALSVVVLIKAAGIILVIALLTIPAAIAKNFSMNMKDIMVKATLTGVLTALAGLWISYEFNLSSGAIIVLLLTALFGITQIFGYLKEKNTLKRMQNH
;
A
#
# COMPACT_ATOMS: atom_id res chain seq x y z
N MET A 1 15.70 -16.65 20.06
CA MET A 1 15.14 -16.59 18.69
C MET A 1 14.36 -17.85 18.32
N MET A 2 14.93 -19.06 18.44
CA MET A 2 14.21 -20.31 18.13
C MET A 2 13.00 -20.61 19.03
N GLU A 3 13.03 -20.18 20.29
CA GLU A 3 11.88 -20.32 21.20
C GLU A 3 10.71 -19.39 20.83
N ILE A 4 10.99 -18.18 20.33
CA ILE A 4 9.97 -17.22 19.90
C ILE A 4 9.21 -17.72 18.66
N LEU A 5 9.89 -18.43 17.77
CA LEU A 5 9.25 -19.08 16.63
C LEU A 5 8.37 -20.28 17.04
N GLN A 6 8.33 -20.69 18.31
CA GLN A 6 7.37 -21.69 18.75
C GLN A 6 5.97 -21.10 18.92
N TYR A 7 5.86 -19.79 19.16
CA TYR A 7 4.57 -19.14 19.31
C TYR A 7 3.87 -18.95 17.97
N GLN A 8 2.60 -19.35 17.93
CA GLN A 8 1.76 -19.25 16.74
C GLN A 8 1.57 -17.80 16.28
N PHE A 9 1.41 -16.84 17.21
CA PHE A 9 1.25 -15.43 16.85
C PHE A 9 2.48 -14.87 16.14
N MET A 10 3.70 -15.29 16.53
CA MET A 10 4.93 -14.84 15.87
C MET A 10 5.07 -15.44 14.48
N ARG A 11 4.74 -16.73 14.31
CA ARG A 11 4.69 -17.36 12.98
C ARG A 11 3.72 -16.64 12.07
N ASN A 12 2.51 -16.34 12.56
CA ASN A 12 1.52 -15.60 11.81
C ASN A 12 2.03 -14.20 11.43
N ALA A 13 2.66 -13.49 12.36
CA ALA A 13 3.20 -12.16 12.11
C ALA A 13 4.28 -12.16 11.01
N ILE A 14 5.18 -13.15 11.01
CA ILE A 14 6.21 -13.32 9.98
C ILE A 14 5.57 -13.61 8.62
N VAL A 15 4.60 -14.53 8.57
CA VAL A 15 3.89 -14.86 7.32
C VAL A 15 3.12 -13.63 6.81
N ALA A 16 2.43 -12.92 7.69
CA ALA A 16 1.74 -11.67 7.36
C ALA A 16 2.70 -10.62 6.80
N ALA A 17 3.88 -10.44 7.43
CA ALA A 17 4.89 -9.50 6.96
C ALA A 17 5.34 -9.81 5.53
N VAL A 18 5.47 -11.10 5.19
CA VAL A 18 5.80 -11.54 3.83
C VAL A 18 4.67 -11.25 2.86
N LEU A 19 3.44 -11.67 3.17
CA LEU A 19 2.27 -11.48 2.30
C LEU A 19 1.96 -9.99 2.06
N VAL A 20 1.96 -9.18 3.13
CA VAL A 20 1.80 -7.72 3.03
C VAL A 20 2.88 -7.12 2.11
N SER A 21 4.12 -7.58 2.22
CA SER A 21 5.22 -7.08 1.39
C SER A 21 5.11 -7.50 -0.08
N ILE A 22 4.52 -8.67 -0.37
CA ILE A 22 4.24 -9.12 -1.73
C ILE A 22 3.16 -8.24 -2.35
N ALA A 23 2.00 -8.12 -1.72
CA ALA A 23 0.91 -7.26 -2.18
C ALA A 23 1.42 -5.83 -2.44
N CYS A 24 2.06 -5.23 -1.43
CA CYS A 24 2.56 -3.86 -1.51
C CYS A 24 3.72 -3.70 -2.49
N GLY A 25 4.61 -4.69 -2.62
CA GLY A 25 5.72 -4.66 -3.56
C GLY A 25 5.23 -4.67 -5.01
N VAL A 26 4.24 -5.49 -5.33
CA VAL A 26 3.68 -5.59 -6.68
C VAL A 26 2.80 -4.38 -7.00
N VAL A 27 1.77 -4.11 -6.18
CA VAL A 27 0.85 -2.99 -6.42
C VAL A 27 1.55 -1.64 -6.29
N GLY A 28 2.45 -1.51 -5.31
CA GLY A 28 3.23 -0.30 -5.08
C GLY A 28 4.14 0.05 -6.25
N SER A 29 4.69 -0.95 -6.96
CA SER A 29 5.48 -0.73 -8.16
C SER A 29 4.69 -0.01 -9.26
N TYR A 30 3.43 -0.40 -9.46
CA TYR A 30 2.52 0.28 -10.38
C TYR A 30 2.14 1.67 -9.87
N VAL A 31 1.79 1.80 -8.58
CA VAL A 31 1.40 3.08 -7.95
C VAL A 31 2.50 4.13 -8.09
N VAL A 32 3.75 3.77 -7.80
CA VAL A 32 4.92 4.67 -7.89
C VAL A 32 5.30 4.95 -9.33
N THR A 33 5.23 3.96 -10.22
CA THR A 33 5.56 4.17 -11.64
C THR A 33 4.54 5.06 -12.33
N LYS A 34 3.24 4.82 -12.08
CA LYS A 34 2.12 5.61 -12.58
C LYS A 34 1.95 6.97 -11.88
N ARG A 35 2.74 7.25 -10.83
CA ARG A 35 2.72 8.51 -10.05
C ARG A 35 1.41 8.79 -9.33
N ILE A 36 0.70 7.75 -8.91
CA ILE A 36 -0.60 7.83 -8.21
C ILE A 36 -0.47 7.55 -6.70
N VAL A 37 0.70 7.86 -6.11
CA VAL A 37 0.97 7.66 -4.68
C VAL A 37 0.01 8.48 -3.81
N SER A 38 -0.25 9.74 -4.15
CA SER A 38 -1.20 10.56 -3.38
C SER A 38 -2.62 9.99 -3.42
N ILE A 39 -3.02 9.42 -4.56
CA ILE A 39 -4.30 8.74 -4.74
C ILE A 39 -4.41 7.52 -3.82
N SER A 40 -3.37 6.69 -3.72
CA SER A 40 -3.40 5.54 -2.80
C SER A 40 -3.50 5.98 -1.33
N GLY A 41 -2.91 7.13 -0.97
CA GLY A 41 -3.10 7.78 0.33
C GLY A 41 -4.56 8.19 0.58
N GLY A 42 -5.22 8.82 -0.39
CA GLY A 42 -6.65 9.17 -0.30
C GLY A 42 -7.55 7.95 -0.15
N ILE A 43 -7.30 6.90 -0.93
CA ILE A 43 -8.01 5.60 -0.86
C ILE A 43 -7.83 4.95 0.53
N SER A 44 -6.64 5.03 1.11
CA SER A 44 -6.33 4.45 2.43
C SER A 44 -7.12 5.09 3.56
N HIS A 45 -7.36 6.39 3.49
CA HIS A 45 -8.18 7.11 4.47
C HIS A 45 -9.67 6.97 4.20
N ALA A 46 -10.08 6.86 2.93
CA ALA A 46 -11.45 6.47 2.56
C ALA A 46 -11.83 5.10 3.14
N ALA A 47 -10.88 4.16 3.18
CA ALA A 47 -11.11 2.83 3.74
C ALA A 47 -11.51 2.85 5.22
N PHE A 48 -11.01 3.83 5.99
CA PHE A 48 -11.43 4.01 7.38
C PHE A 48 -12.93 4.31 7.50
N GLY A 49 -13.49 5.06 6.55
CA GLY A 49 -14.93 5.30 6.44
C GLY A 49 -15.72 4.00 6.27
N GLY A 50 -15.25 3.12 5.38
CA GLY A 50 -15.86 1.82 5.15
C GLY A 50 -15.73 0.84 6.33
N VAL A 51 -14.61 0.90 7.06
CA VAL A 51 -14.42 0.18 8.32
C VAL A 51 -15.44 0.66 9.37
N GLY A 52 -15.57 1.97 9.54
CA GLY A 52 -16.54 2.56 10.47
C GLY A 52 -17.99 2.18 10.13
N LEU A 53 -18.34 2.14 8.84
CA LEU A 53 -19.67 1.70 8.40
C LEU A 53 -19.97 0.26 8.82
N GLY A 54 -18.96 -0.62 8.81
CA GLY A 54 -19.09 -2.01 9.26
C GLY A 54 -19.42 -2.11 10.74
N TYR A 55 -18.74 -1.30 11.56
CA TYR A 55 -19.05 -1.18 12.99
C TYR A 55 -20.48 -0.68 13.22
N LEU A 56 -20.92 0.33 12.47
CA LEU A 56 -22.26 0.89 12.62
C LEU A 56 -23.36 -0.12 12.26
N MET A 57 -23.13 -0.91 11.22
CA MET A 57 -24.05 -1.96 10.79
C MET A 57 -23.96 -3.25 11.63
N GLY A 58 -22.97 -3.35 12.53
CA GLY A 58 -22.74 -4.57 13.33
C GLY A 58 -22.25 -5.77 12.51
N VAL A 59 -21.62 -5.53 11.35
CA VAL A 59 -21.07 -6.57 10.46
C VAL A 59 -19.54 -6.53 10.46
N SER A 60 -18.91 -7.53 9.86
CA SER A 60 -17.44 -7.54 9.72
C SER A 60 -16.95 -6.28 8.99
N PRO A 61 -15.99 -5.52 9.57
CA PRO A 61 -15.51 -4.28 8.95
C PRO A 61 -14.96 -4.47 7.54
N VAL A 62 -14.37 -5.62 7.23
CA VAL A 62 -13.84 -5.93 5.89
C VAL A 62 -14.96 -5.99 4.85
N THR A 63 -16.13 -6.51 5.23
CA THR A 63 -17.27 -6.72 4.32
C THR A 63 -17.85 -5.40 3.82
N THR A 64 -17.88 -4.36 4.65
CA THR A 64 -18.30 -3.01 4.25
C THR A 64 -17.15 -2.19 3.69
N ALA A 65 -15.93 -2.36 4.21
CA ALA A 65 -14.78 -1.59 3.78
C ALA A 65 -14.42 -1.84 2.33
N ILE A 66 -14.49 -3.09 1.83
CA ILE A 66 -14.18 -3.39 0.42
C ILE A 66 -15.09 -2.60 -0.54
N PRO A 67 -16.43 -2.78 -0.55
CA PRO A 67 -17.28 -2.08 -1.50
C PRO A 67 -17.26 -0.56 -1.30
N PHE A 68 -17.16 -0.08 -0.07
CA PHE A 68 -17.06 1.36 0.21
C PHE A 68 -15.78 1.96 -0.38
N THR A 69 -14.63 1.34 -0.12
CA THR A 69 -13.32 1.84 -0.56
C THR A 69 -13.15 1.71 -2.07
N VAL A 70 -13.60 0.61 -2.67
CA VAL A 70 -13.59 0.44 -4.13
C VAL A 70 -14.51 1.47 -4.78
N GLY A 71 -15.71 1.70 -4.23
CA GLY A 71 -16.62 2.75 -4.69
C GLY A 71 -16.01 4.14 -4.60
N ALA A 72 -15.32 4.45 -3.50
CA ALA A 72 -14.58 5.69 -3.30
C ALA A 72 -13.41 5.86 -4.28
N ALA A 73 -12.64 4.79 -4.53
CA ALA A 73 -11.51 4.81 -5.45
C ALA A 73 -11.98 5.02 -6.90
N ILE A 74 -13.03 4.30 -7.33
CA ILE A 74 -13.61 4.42 -8.67
C ILE A 74 -14.26 5.80 -8.85
N SER A 75 -15.03 6.28 -7.87
CA SER A 75 -15.67 7.59 -7.96
C SER A 75 -14.64 8.70 -8.05
N MET A 76 -13.57 8.65 -7.25
CA MET A 76 -12.48 9.61 -7.34
C MET A 76 -11.81 9.55 -8.71
N GLY A 77 -11.42 8.36 -9.20
CA GLY A 77 -10.78 8.21 -10.51
C GLY A 77 -11.67 8.67 -11.68
N ALA A 78 -12.99 8.47 -11.57
CA ALA A 78 -13.94 8.96 -12.55
C ALA A 78 -14.14 10.48 -12.50
N VAL A 79 -14.18 11.06 -11.30
CA VAL A 79 -14.32 12.51 -11.08
C VAL A 79 -13.09 13.24 -11.60
N THR A 80 -11.89 12.82 -11.22
CA THR A 80 -10.65 13.49 -11.66
C THR A 80 -10.49 13.46 -13.17
N ARG A 81 -10.88 12.36 -13.83
CA ARG A 81 -10.82 12.26 -15.30
C ARG A 81 -11.92 13.04 -16.03
N LYS A 82 -13.13 13.20 -15.44
CA LYS A 82 -14.30 13.75 -16.15
C LYS A 82 -14.68 15.19 -15.81
N THR A 83 -14.35 15.69 -14.62
CA THR A 83 -14.94 16.94 -14.11
C THR A 83 -13.95 18.10 -13.98
N GLY A 84 -12.69 17.93 -14.40
CA GLY A 84 -11.66 18.98 -14.36
C GLY A 84 -11.26 19.45 -12.96
N ILE A 85 -11.71 18.76 -11.91
CA ILE A 85 -11.25 18.99 -10.53
C ILE A 85 -9.81 18.49 -10.43
N SER A 86 -8.93 19.25 -9.78
CA SER A 86 -7.55 18.81 -9.58
C SER A 86 -7.50 17.54 -8.74
N GLU A 87 -6.59 16.63 -9.09
CA GLU A 87 -6.41 15.37 -8.36
C GLU A 87 -6.14 15.63 -6.88
N ASP A 88 -5.29 16.61 -6.55
CA ASP A 88 -4.97 16.98 -5.17
C ASP A 88 -6.20 17.41 -4.37
N THR A 89 -7.13 18.17 -4.97
CA THR A 89 -8.38 18.56 -4.30
C THR A 89 -9.29 17.36 -4.07
N ALA A 90 -9.45 16.49 -5.07
CA ALA A 90 -10.26 15.28 -4.93
C ALA A 90 -9.71 14.35 -3.83
N ILE A 91 -8.39 14.17 -3.80
CA ILE A 91 -7.68 13.37 -2.78
C ILE A 91 -7.89 13.96 -1.38
N GLY A 92 -7.73 15.28 -1.22
CA GLY A 92 -7.91 15.96 0.06
C GLY A 92 -9.35 15.85 0.60
N ILE A 93 -10.34 15.97 -0.27
CA ILE A 93 -11.76 15.75 0.09
C ILE A 93 -11.97 14.30 0.49
N LEU A 94 -11.50 13.34 -0.30
CA LEU A 94 -11.72 11.93 -0.04
C LEU A 94 -11.06 11.50 1.29
N TRP A 95 -9.85 11.99 1.54
CA TRP A 95 -9.12 11.75 2.79
C TRP A 95 -9.91 12.27 4.00
N SER A 96 -10.23 13.57 4.00
CA SER A 96 -10.89 14.21 5.14
C SER A 96 -12.29 13.64 5.39
N ALA A 97 -13.08 13.43 4.33
CA ALA A 97 -14.41 12.85 4.41
C ALA A 97 -14.37 11.38 4.88
N GLY A 98 -13.44 10.58 4.35
CA GLY A 98 -13.26 9.18 4.75
C GLY A 98 -12.97 9.02 6.24
N MET A 99 -12.04 9.82 6.76
CA MET A 99 -11.70 9.81 8.18
C MET A 99 -12.87 10.30 9.05
N ALA A 100 -13.50 11.41 8.67
CA ALA A 100 -14.62 11.97 9.42
C ALA A 100 -15.81 11.00 9.46
N LEU A 101 -16.17 10.40 8.32
CA LEU A 101 -17.24 9.41 8.24
C LEU A 101 -16.91 8.18 9.09
N GLY A 102 -15.67 7.68 9.05
CA GLY A 102 -15.26 6.54 9.87
C GLY A 102 -15.45 6.82 11.36
N ILE A 103 -15.01 7.98 11.84
CA ILE A 103 -15.19 8.41 13.23
C ILE A 103 -16.67 8.55 13.58
N VAL A 104 -17.46 9.22 12.73
CA VAL A 104 -18.90 9.40 12.95
C VAL A 104 -19.62 8.06 13.02
N PHE A 105 -19.36 7.15 12.09
CA PHE A 105 -19.98 5.82 12.09
C PHE A 105 -19.59 5.02 13.33
N ILE A 106 -18.32 5.05 13.75
CA ILE A 106 -17.87 4.40 14.99
C ILE A 106 -18.58 5.00 16.21
N ASN A 107 -18.69 6.33 16.31
CA ASN A 107 -19.35 6.99 17.44
C ASN A 107 -20.85 6.69 17.51
N LEU A 108 -21.49 6.45 16.37
CA LEU A 108 -22.89 6.03 16.29
C LEU A 108 -23.08 4.52 16.48
N SER A 109 -22.00 3.74 16.47
CA SER A 109 -22.07 2.29 16.59
C SER A 109 -22.42 1.89 18.04
N PRO A 110 -23.41 1.00 18.24
CA PRO A 110 -23.71 0.48 19.56
C PRO A 110 -22.60 -0.49 20.03
N GLY A 111 -22.16 -0.35 21.28
CA GLY A 111 -21.22 -1.28 21.91
C GLY A 111 -19.82 -0.71 22.14
N TYR A 112 -18.80 -1.57 22.09
CA TYR A 112 -17.42 -1.20 22.41
C TYR A 112 -16.76 -0.47 21.24
N ALA A 113 -16.13 0.66 21.52
CA ALA A 113 -15.37 1.41 20.52
C ALA A 113 -14.14 0.58 20.08
N PRO A 114 -13.92 0.37 18.77
CA PRO A 114 -12.72 -0.30 18.29
C PRO A 114 -11.47 0.49 18.63
N ASP A 115 -10.34 -0.18 18.76
CA ASP A 115 -9.05 0.50 18.92
C ASP A 115 -8.64 1.18 17.61
N LEU A 116 -8.87 2.49 17.53
CA LEU A 116 -8.50 3.30 16.37
C LEU A 116 -6.98 3.29 16.11
N PHE A 117 -6.16 3.20 17.16
CA PHE A 117 -4.70 3.17 16.99
C PHE A 117 -4.26 1.89 16.26
N SER A 118 -4.91 0.75 16.53
CA SER A 118 -4.65 -0.49 15.79
C SER A 118 -4.99 -0.38 14.30
N TYR A 119 -5.95 0.46 13.89
CA TYR A 119 -6.24 0.68 12.47
C TYR A 119 -5.28 1.66 11.80
N LEU A 120 -4.76 2.64 12.55
CA LEU A 120 -3.78 3.61 12.03
C LEU A 120 -2.39 2.99 11.88
N PHE A 121 -1.93 2.26 12.90
CA PHE A 121 -0.57 1.73 13.01
C PHE A 121 -0.46 0.22 12.83
N GLY A 122 -1.58 -0.51 12.76
CA GLY A 122 -1.60 -1.95 12.60
C GLY A 122 -1.26 -2.71 13.89
N ASN A 123 -1.65 -3.97 13.92
CA ASN A 123 -1.15 -4.91 14.92
C ASN A 123 -0.88 -6.27 14.28
N ILE A 124 0.31 -6.41 13.70
CA ILE A 124 0.70 -7.61 12.97
C ILE A 124 0.78 -8.87 13.85
N LEU A 125 0.92 -8.70 15.18
CA LEU A 125 0.92 -9.79 16.15
C LEU A 125 -0.48 -10.37 16.40
N MET A 126 -1.53 -9.60 16.13
CA MET A 126 -2.93 -10.02 16.28
C MET A 126 -3.51 -10.67 15.01
N VAL A 127 -2.69 -10.90 13.99
CA VAL A 127 -3.12 -11.49 12.73
C VAL A 127 -3.56 -12.95 12.94
N THR A 128 -4.78 -13.24 12.51
CA THR A 128 -5.38 -14.57 12.63
C THR A 128 -5.10 -15.41 11.37
N PRO A 129 -5.28 -16.74 11.43
CA PRO A 129 -5.14 -17.59 10.24
C PRO A 129 -6.10 -17.22 9.10
N ILE A 130 -7.32 -16.74 9.40
CA ILE A 130 -8.27 -16.30 8.38
C ILE A 130 -7.77 -15.04 7.66
N ASP A 131 -7.10 -14.14 8.38
CA ASP A 131 -6.49 -12.95 7.78
C ASP A 131 -5.35 -13.36 6.83
N LEU A 132 -4.52 -14.35 7.21
CA LEU A 132 -3.46 -14.87 6.34
C LEU A 132 -4.01 -15.48 5.04
N TRP A 133 -5.08 -16.27 5.11
CA TRP A 133 -5.73 -16.80 3.92
C TRP A 133 -6.31 -15.68 3.04
N THR A 134 -6.87 -14.64 3.65
CA THR A 134 -7.41 -13.49 2.92
C THR A 134 -6.29 -12.73 2.20
N MET A 135 -5.13 -12.53 2.84
CA MET A 135 -3.95 -11.93 2.23
C MET A 135 -3.38 -12.80 1.11
N LEU A 136 -3.33 -14.12 1.30
CA LEU A 136 -2.86 -15.05 0.26
C LEU A 136 -3.76 -15.00 -0.98
N ILE A 137 -5.08 -15.00 -0.80
CA ILE A 137 -6.03 -14.87 -1.91
C ILE A 137 -5.84 -13.52 -2.62
N LEU A 138 -5.65 -12.44 -1.86
CA LEU A 138 -5.33 -11.13 -2.43
C LEU A 138 -4.04 -11.16 -3.25
N ASP A 139 -2.95 -11.74 -2.73
CA ASP A 139 -1.67 -11.86 -3.44
C ASP A 139 -1.83 -12.65 -4.74
N LEU A 140 -2.60 -13.74 -4.72
CA LEU A 140 -2.91 -14.49 -5.93
C LEU A 140 -3.66 -13.64 -6.96
N ILE A 141 -4.63 -12.83 -6.54
CA ILE A 141 -5.34 -11.90 -7.43
C ILE A 141 -4.36 -10.87 -8.00
N ILE A 142 -3.54 -10.24 -7.17
CA ILE A 142 -2.58 -9.21 -7.57
C ILE A 142 -1.55 -9.77 -8.56
N ILE A 143 -0.92 -10.90 -8.23
CA ILE A 143 0.10 -11.53 -9.07
C ILE A 143 -0.52 -12.00 -10.37
N SER A 144 -1.69 -12.64 -10.33
CA SER A 144 -2.39 -13.07 -11.55
C SER A 144 -2.72 -11.87 -12.43
N SER A 145 -3.17 -10.76 -11.85
CA SER A 145 -3.44 -9.52 -12.59
C SER A 145 -2.17 -8.96 -13.23
N ALA A 146 -1.06 -8.93 -12.49
CA ALA A 146 0.21 -8.43 -12.99
C ALA A 146 0.79 -9.29 -14.13
N VAL A 147 0.55 -10.60 -14.11
CA VAL A 147 1.01 -11.53 -15.15
C VAL A 147 0.09 -11.55 -16.36
N LEU A 148 -1.24 -11.60 -16.15
CA LEU A 148 -2.23 -11.69 -17.22
C LEU A 148 -2.34 -10.38 -18.01
N PHE A 149 -2.27 -9.24 -17.31
CA PHE A 149 -2.43 -7.90 -17.88
C PHE A 149 -1.11 -7.12 -17.92
N GLU A 150 0.02 -7.83 -18.06
CA GLU A 150 1.36 -7.22 -18.04
C GLU A 150 1.49 -6.11 -19.09
N ARG A 151 1.01 -6.37 -20.32
CA ARG A 151 1.14 -5.43 -21.44
C ARG A 151 0.34 -4.15 -21.19
N GLU A 152 -0.88 -4.30 -20.70
CA GLU A 152 -1.83 -3.22 -20.46
C GLU A 152 -1.36 -2.36 -19.27
N PHE A 153 -0.88 -2.99 -18.19
CA PHE A 153 -0.32 -2.23 -17.06
C PHE A 153 0.99 -1.52 -17.42
N LEU A 154 1.87 -2.14 -18.21
CA LEU A 154 3.09 -1.47 -18.71
C LEU A 154 2.72 -0.28 -19.59
N ALA A 155 1.81 -0.47 -20.54
CA ALA A 155 1.34 0.60 -21.40
C ALA A 155 0.75 1.76 -20.58
N LEU A 156 -0.14 1.44 -19.62
CA LEU A 156 -0.71 2.42 -18.69
C LEU A 156 0.36 3.19 -17.90
N CYS A 157 1.42 2.52 -17.43
CA CYS A 157 2.44 3.12 -16.56
C CYS A 157 3.49 3.95 -17.31
N PHE A 158 3.82 3.60 -18.54
CA PHE A 158 4.94 4.21 -19.28
C PHE A 158 4.48 5.16 -20.39
N ASP A 159 3.38 4.88 -21.08
CA ASP A 159 2.86 5.73 -22.16
C ASP A 159 1.36 5.53 -22.37
N GLU A 160 0.57 6.37 -21.69
CA GLU A 160 -0.89 6.30 -21.72
C GLU A 160 -1.49 6.69 -23.08
N GLU A 161 -0.95 7.76 -23.68
CA GLU A 161 -1.43 8.29 -24.97
C GLU A 161 -1.16 7.27 -26.10
N TYR A 162 0.04 6.68 -26.10
CA TYR A 162 0.37 5.64 -27.08
C TYR A 162 -0.47 4.37 -26.88
N ALA A 163 -0.74 3.99 -25.64
CA ALA A 163 -1.62 2.85 -25.33
C ALA A 163 -3.03 3.05 -25.89
N GLU A 164 -3.57 4.25 -25.76
CA GLU A 164 -4.90 4.60 -26.27
C GLU A 164 -4.95 4.55 -27.79
N VAL A 165 -3.92 5.05 -28.48
CA VAL A 165 -3.78 4.94 -29.95
C VAL A 165 -3.73 3.49 -30.42
N LEU A 166 -3.12 2.60 -29.64
CA LEU A 166 -3.08 1.16 -29.91
C LEU A 166 -4.39 0.42 -29.54
N GLY A 167 -5.42 1.13 -29.06
CA GLY A 167 -6.73 0.56 -28.73
C GLY A 167 -6.79 -0.13 -27.36
N VAL A 168 -5.79 0.09 -26.48
CA VAL A 168 -5.86 -0.40 -25.10
C VAL A 168 -6.92 0.41 -24.35
N PRO A 169 -7.85 -0.22 -23.61
CA PRO A 169 -8.87 0.48 -22.83
C PRO A 169 -8.26 1.05 -21.53
N VAL A 170 -7.43 2.07 -21.68
CA VAL A 170 -6.63 2.72 -20.62
C VAL A 170 -7.46 3.05 -19.38
N ASP A 171 -8.61 3.71 -19.55
CA ASP A 171 -9.47 4.11 -18.43
C ASP A 171 -9.92 2.91 -17.59
N THR A 172 -10.20 1.78 -18.26
CA THR A 172 -10.64 0.55 -17.58
C THR A 172 -9.51 0.00 -16.72
N PHE A 173 -8.28 -0.07 -17.25
CA PHE A 173 -7.12 -0.54 -16.50
C PHE A 173 -6.68 0.44 -15.41
N TYR A 174 -6.87 1.74 -15.60
CA TYR A 174 -6.67 2.73 -14.56
C TYR A 174 -7.62 2.52 -13.39
N LEU A 175 -8.93 2.41 -13.64
CA LEU A 175 -9.92 2.13 -12.60
C LEU A 175 -9.69 0.77 -11.95
N TYR A 176 -9.27 -0.23 -12.72
CA TYR A 176 -8.90 -1.55 -12.20
C TYR A 176 -7.69 -1.48 -11.27
N LEU A 177 -6.65 -0.70 -11.62
CA LEU A 177 -5.50 -0.45 -10.75
C LEU A 177 -5.94 0.21 -9.44
N LEU A 178 -6.82 1.21 -9.50
CA LEU A 178 -7.37 1.86 -8.31
C LEU A 178 -8.17 0.87 -7.44
N ALA A 179 -8.92 -0.04 -8.06
CA ALA A 179 -9.63 -1.09 -7.35
C ALA A 179 -8.68 -2.10 -6.68
N LEU A 180 -7.58 -2.49 -7.35
CA LEU A 180 -6.53 -3.33 -6.75
C LEU A 180 -5.86 -2.64 -5.57
N VAL A 181 -5.59 -1.33 -5.66
CA VAL A 181 -5.07 -0.52 -4.56
C VAL A 181 -6.07 -0.51 -3.40
N ALA A 182 -7.34 -0.22 -3.66
CA ALA A 182 -8.40 -0.21 -2.64
C ALA A 182 -8.56 -1.56 -1.94
N LEU A 183 -8.56 -2.65 -2.70
CA LEU A 183 -8.64 -4.00 -2.15
C LEU A 183 -7.42 -4.32 -1.28
N SER A 184 -6.22 -3.98 -1.76
CA SER A 184 -4.97 -4.18 -1.03
C SER A 184 -4.99 -3.41 0.29
N VAL A 185 -5.39 -2.14 0.25
CA VAL A 185 -5.54 -1.30 1.44
C VAL A 185 -6.45 -1.96 2.46
N VAL A 186 -7.68 -2.33 2.07
CA VAL A 186 -8.67 -2.84 3.04
C VAL A 186 -8.23 -4.14 3.69
N VAL A 187 -7.69 -5.07 2.91
CA VAL A 187 -7.26 -6.38 3.42
C VAL A 187 -6.05 -6.23 4.35
N LEU A 188 -5.11 -5.34 4.02
CA LEU A 188 -3.85 -5.19 4.74
C LEU A 188 -3.97 -4.26 5.96
N ILE A 189 -5.01 -3.43 6.05
CA ILE A 189 -5.21 -2.47 7.14
C ILE A 189 -5.19 -3.12 8.52
N LYS A 190 -5.76 -4.32 8.71
CA LYS A 190 -5.75 -4.96 10.04
C LYS A 190 -4.33 -5.34 10.49
N ALA A 191 -3.50 -5.83 9.58
CA ALA A 191 -2.16 -6.29 9.90
C ALA A 191 -1.15 -5.15 9.97
N ALA A 192 -1.16 -4.29 8.95
CA ALA A 192 -0.18 -3.24 8.78
C ALA A 192 -0.66 -1.87 9.29
N GLY A 193 -1.96 -1.60 9.22
CA GLY A 193 -2.51 -0.28 9.49
C GLY A 193 -2.41 0.67 8.29
N ILE A 194 -3.23 1.71 8.30
CA ILE A 194 -3.34 2.71 7.22
C ILE A 194 -1.97 3.33 6.91
N ILE A 195 -1.22 3.73 7.93
CA ILE A 195 0.05 4.44 7.76
C ILE A 195 1.12 3.53 7.14
N LEU A 196 1.26 2.32 7.66
CA LEU A 196 2.27 1.37 7.14
C LEU A 196 1.91 0.88 5.74
N VAL A 197 0.64 0.67 5.42
CA VAL A 197 0.23 0.28 4.05
C VAL A 197 0.66 1.35 3.04
N ILE A 198 0.41 2.64 3.32
CA ILE A 198 0.85 3.74 2.44
C ILE A 198 2.38 3.72 2.29
N ALA A 199 3.11 3.53 3.40
CA ALA A 199 4.56 3.47 3.38
C ALA A 199 5.09 2.28 2.57
N LEU A 200 4.51 1.09 2.72
CA LEU A 200 4.91 -0.13 2.00
C LEU A 200 4.53 -0.09 0.52
N LEU A 201 3.42 0.55 0.16
CA LEU A 201 3.05 0.78 -1.25
C LEU A 201 3.99 1.78 -1.94
N THR A 202 4.65 2.64 -1.17
CA THR A 202 5.40 3.78 -1.73
C THR A 202 6.90 3.59 -1.65
N ILE A 203 7.43 3.40 -0.45
CA ILE A 203 8.86 3.53 -0.17
C ILE A 203 9.67 2.39 -0.81
N PRO A 204 9.33 1.10 -0.64
CA PRO A 204 10.07 0.00 -1.27
C PRO A 204 10.12 0.12 -2.79
N ALA A 205 9.00 0.46 -3.42
CA ALA A 205 8.92 0.66 -4.87
C ALA A 205 9.73 1.88 -5.34
N ALA A 206 9.70 2.97 -4.60
CA ALA A 206 10.53 4.15 -4.89
C ALA A 206 12.03 3.85 -4.75
N ILE A 207 12.44 3.10 -3.73
CA ILE A 207 13.83 2.61 -3.58
C ILE A 207 14.19 1.75 -4.79
N ALA A 208 13.37 0.76 -5.13
CA ALA A 208 13.64 -0.17 -6.23
C ALA A 208 13.78 0.53 -7.58
N LYS A 209 12.95 1.56 -7.84
CA LYS A 209 12.98 2.37 -9.07
C LYS A 209 14.27 3.18 -9.23
N ASN A 210 14.99 3.50 -8.14
CA ASN A 210 16.31 4.13 -8.25
C ASN A 210 17.38 3.19 -8.85
N PHE A 211 17.16 1.88 -8.82
CA PHE A 211 18.14 0.87 -9.24
C PHE A 211 17.68 0.01 -10.42
N SER A 212 16.48 0.25 -10.97
CA SER A 212 15.96 -0.51 -12.09
C SER A 212 14.95 0.27 -12.92
N MET A 213 14.93 -0.03 -14.22
CA MET A 213 13.96 0.49 -15.18
C MET A 213 12.96 -0.59 -15.63
N ASN A 214 13.18 -1.86 -15.26
CA ASN A 214 12.30 -2.97 -15.63
C ASN A 214 11.25 -3.18 -14.54
N MET A 215 9.96 -3.15 -14.90
CA MET A 215 8.87 -3.29 -13.95
C MET A 215 8.93 -4.56 -13.10
N LYS A 216 9.27 -5.73 -13.68
CA LYS A 216 9.37 -7.00 -12.94
C LYS A 216 10.49 -6.93 -11.89
N ASP A 217 11.61 -6.34 -12.26
CA ASP A 217 12.74 -6.17 -11.35
C ASP A 217 12.42 -5.15 -10.24
N ILE A 218 11.67 -4.08 -10.54
CA ILE A 218 11.15 -3.16 -9.53
C ILE A 218 10.24 -3.91 -8.55
N MET A 219 9.30 -4.73 -9.02
CA MET A 219 8.39 -5.50 -8.17
C MET A 219 9.13 -6.45 -7.23
N VAL A 220 10.10 -7.20 -7.75
CA VAL A 220 10.89 -8.14 -6.95
C VAL A 220 11.72 -7.38 -5.91
N LYS A 221 12.44 -6.33 -6.32
CA LYS A 221 13.25 -5.52 -5.40
C LYS A 221 12.40 -4.81 -4.35
N ALA A 222 11.23 -4.29 -4.71
CA ALA A 222 10.29 -3.65 -3.80
C ALA A 222 9.77 -4.66 -2.77
N THR A 223 9.35 -5.85 -3.23
CA THR A 223 8.90 -6.94 -2.37
C THR A 223 9.99 -7.35 -1.39
N LEU A 224 11.22 -7.61 -1.88
CA LEU A 224 12.34 -7.99 -1.03
C LEU A 224 12.69 -6.90 0.00
N THR A 225 12.69 -5.63 -0.42
CA THR A 225 12.94 -4.50 0.47
C THR A 225 11.87 -4.41 1.55
N GLY A 226 10.59 -4.59 1.18
CA GLY A 226 9.46 -4.67 2.10
C GLY A 226 9.62 -5.81 3.11
N VAL A 227 9.91 -7.03 2.64
CA VAL A 227 10.11 -8.20 3.51
C VAL A 227 11.24 -7.96 4.50
N LEU A 228 12.40 -7.52 4.02
CA LEU A 228 13.58 -7.32 4.88
C LEU A 228 13.33 -6.24 5.94
N THR A 229 12.72 -5.12 5.56
CA THR A 229 12.40 -4.03 6.51
C THR A 229 11.27 -4.40 7.46
N ALA A 230 10.26 -5.15 7.01
CA ALA A 230 9.17 -5.64 7.85
C ALA A 230 9.68 -6.63 8.90
N LEU A 231 10.54 -7.59 8.51
CA LEU A 231 11.14 -8.55 9.44
C LEU A 231 12.09 -7.87 10.44
N ALA A 232 12.95 -6.95 9.97
CA ALA A 232 13.83 -6.18 10.85
C ALA A 232 13.03 -5.31 11.82
N GLY A 233 11.97 -4.65 11.33
CA GLY A 233 11.12 -3.80 12.14
C GLY A 233 10.30 -4.60 13.16
N LEU A 234 9.81 -5.78 12.79
CA LEU A 234 9.13 -6.69 13.72
C LEU A 234 10.07 -7.15 14.84
N TRP A 235 11.32 -7.48 14.51
CA TRP A 235 12.32 -7.85 15.51
C TRP A 235 12.59 -6.68 16.49
N ILE A 236 12.89 -5.50 15.97
CA ILE A 236 13.19 -4.32 16.80
C ILE A 236 11.96 -3.96 17.66
N SER A 237 10.77 -3.97 17.08
CA SER A 237 9.52 -3.74 17.79
C SER A 237 9.33 -4.72 18.95
N TYR A 238 9.63 -6.00 18.75
CA TYR A 238 9.53 -7.02 19.78
C TYR A 238 10.52 -6.80 20.92
N GLU A 239 11.79 -6.54 20.62
CA GLU A 239 12.85 -6.37 21.64
C GLU A 239 12.62 -5.12 22.51
N PHE A 240 12.17 -4.02 21.89
CA PHE A 240 11.97 -2.74 22.57
C PHE A 240 10.52 -2.49 23.01
N ASN A 241 9.61 -3.45 22.79
CA ASN A 241 8.17 -3.33 23.07
C ASN A 241 7.53 -2.06 22.45
N LEU A 242 7.87 -1.78 21.19
CA LEU A 242 7.40 -0.62 20.42
C LEU A 242 6.36 -1.03 19.38
N SER A 243 5.59 -0.07 18.84
CA SER A 243 4.65 -0.33 17.73
C SER A 243 5.39 -0.80 16.47
N SER A 244 5.05 -2.01 16.00
CA SER A 244 5.67 -2.64 14.82
C SER A 244 5.49 -1.80 13.56
N GLY A 245 4.29 -1.31 13.30
CA GLY A 245 4.02 -0.45 12.15
C GLY A 245 4.87 0.82 12.14
N ALA A 246 4.96 1.51 13.29
CA ALA A 246 5.77 2.72 13.41
C ALA A 246 7.26 2.46 13.14
N ILE A 247 7.83 1.39 13.71
CA ILE A 247 9.23 1.03 13.51
C ILE A 247 9.52 0.68 12.05
N ILE A 248 8.65 -0.10 11.41
CA ILE A 248 8.83 -0.47 9.99
C ILE A 248 8.80 0.80 9.11
N VAL A 249 7.89 1.74 9.36
CA VAL A 249 7.85 3.03 8.62
C VAL A 249 9.13 3.83 8.81
N LEU A 250 9.65 3.92 10.03
CA LEU A 250 10.90 4.63 10.31
C LEU A 250 12.10 3.97 9.62
N LEU A 251 12.18 2.64 9.62
CA LEU A 251 13.23 1.90 8.91
C LEU A 251 13.17 2.10 7.40
N LEU A 252 11.97 2.03 6.81
CA LEU A 252 11.75 2.32 5.39
C LEU A 252 12.19 3.74 5.05
N THR A 253 11.78 4.72 5.85
CA THR A 253 12.11 6.13 5.64
C THR A 253 13.62 6.37 5.74
N ALA A 254 14.27 5.77 6.74
CA ALA A 254 15.72 5.84 6.89
C ALA A 254 16.44 5.20 5.68
N LEU A 255 16.00 4.01 5.26
CA LEU A 255 16.56 3.32 4.09
C LEU A 255 16.40 4.13 2.81
N PHE A 256 15.24 4.74 2.60
CA PHE A 256 15.01 5.64 1.46
C PHE A 256 15.96 6.83 1.49
N GLY A 257 16.08 7.53 2.63
CA GLY A 257 17.01 8.65 2.79
C GLY A 257 18.46 8.27 2.49
N ILE A 258 18.89 7.11 2.96
CA ILE A 258 20.22 6.55 2.68
C ILE A 258 20.40 6.34 1.16
N THR A 259 19.41 5.74 0.48
CA THR A 259 19.50 5.50 -0.98
C THR A 259 19.58 6.79 -1.79
N GLN A 260 18.87 7.84 -1.38
CA GLN A 260 18.90 9.15 -2.04
C GLN A 260 20.26 9.83 -1.86
N ILE A 261 20.85 9.78 -0.66
CA ILE A 261 22.18 10.32 -0.40
C ILE A 261 23.23 9.58 -1.26
N PHE A 262 23.19 8.25 -1.31
CA PHE A 262 24.09 7.47 -2.17
C PHE A 262 23.93 7.81 -3.66
N GLY A 263 22.69 7.97 -4.13
CA GLY A 263 22.40 8.40 -5.51
C GLY A 263 23.03 9.75 -5.84
N TYR A 264 22.81 10.75 -4.98
CA TYR A 264 23.37 12.10 -5.13
C TYR A 264 24.91 12.10 -5.13
N LEU A 265 25.55 11.33 -4.23
CA LEU A 265 27.01 11.24 -4.17
C LEU A 265 27.60 10.59 -5.43
N LYS A 266 26.92 9.58 -5.98
CA LYS A 266 27.35 8.91 -7.22
C LYS A 266 27.30 9.86 -8.41
N GLU A 267 26.22 10.61 -8.57
CA GLU A 267 26.05 11.59 -9.65
C GLU A 267 27.10 12.70 -9.58
N LYS A 268 27.33 13.27 -8.38
CA LYS A 268 28.36 14.27 -8.15
C LYS A 268 29.77 13.78 -8.51
N ASN A 269 30.09 12.53 -8.22
CA ASN A 269 31.38 11.94 -8.57
C ASN A 269 31.53 11.69 -10.07
N THR A 270 30.46 11.32 -10.77
CA THR A 270 30.46 11.19 -12.24
C THR A 270 30.70 12.54 -12.91
N LEU A 271 29.99 13.59 -12.48
CA LEU A 271 30.16 14.95 -13.03
C LEU A 271 31.59 15.48 -12.82
N LYS A 272 32.18 15.27 -11.64
CA LYS A 272 33.58 15.63 -11.38
C LYS A 272 34.58 14.89 -12.29
N ARG A 273 34.30 13.62 -12.63
CA ARG A 273 35.15 12.86 -13.57
C ARG A 273 35.03 13.39 -15.00
N MET A 274 33.84 13.83 -15.41
CA MET A 274 33.62 14.43 -16.74
C MET A 274 34.22 15.83 -16.87
N GLN A 275 34.39 16.58 -15.78
CA GLN A 275 35.03 17.91 -15.79
C GLN A 275 36.57 17.85 -15.76
N ASN A 276 37.15 16.70 -15.39
CA ASN A 276 38.60 16.49 -15.30
C ASN A 276 39.20 15.77 -16.53
N HIS A 277 38.39 15.52 -17.56
CA HIS A 277 38.78 14.98 -18.86
C HIS A 277 38.39 15.97 -19.95
#